data_AF-A0A7S1E1I9-F1
#
_entry.id   AF-A0A7S1E1I9-F1
#
_cell.length_a   1.000
_cell.length_b   1.000
_cell.length_c   1.000
_cell.angle_alpha   90.00
_cell.angle_beta   90.00
_cell.angle_gamma   90.00
#
_symmetry.space_group_name_H-M   'P 1'
#
loop_
_entity.id
_entity.type
_entity.pdbx_description
1 polymer ?
#
loop_
_entity_poly.entity_id
_entity_poly.type
_entity_poly.pdbx_seq_one_letter_code
_entity_poly.pdbx_strand_id
1 'polypeptide(L)'
;FNIKCKKILVDRQKDDYLDNAISNIVGAVAAVVVSEVIAYVVDNILYHYNARILQRQKSDSKMSDFFYQVTAFFVRLNHFFRMGKKADYDVLQLDKKLRQQRAELYDSYHSRESINLDANEERLLFDAIISAEPVSTWSILMPAVYQLVPGSIIANLWFNSIYPPKESSPENDVFSILMVISTSLALGLLVGFNITRFGGVLLNRLFSRGIEDKEKMDEDIDYRKTVMAFAEHDDDPRERREESLRAKSFQDQTQTDN
;
A
#
# COMPACT_ATOMS: atom_id res chain seq x y z
N PHE A 1 -59.96 15.31 -13.05
CA PHE A 1 -58.53 15.17 -12.71
C PHE A 1 -58.00 13.82 -13.25
N ASN A 2 -58.33 13.49 -14.51
CA ASN A 2 -57.48 13.49 -15.72
C ASN A 2 -56.30 12.48 -15.70
N ILE A 3 -56.51 11.33 -16.35
CA ILE A 3 -55.57 10.20 -16.56
C ILE A 3 -54.21 10.67 -17.09
N LYS A 4 -54.18 11.77 -17.86
CA LYS A 4 -52.95 12.36 -18.39
C LYS A 4 -52.03 12.91 -17.29
N CYS A 5 -52.58 13.53 -16.24
CA CYS A 5 -51.80 14.00 -15.09
C CYS A 5 -51.24 12.83 -14.26
N LYS A 6 -52.01 11.74 -14.10
CA LYS A 6 -51.56 10.54 -13.41
C LYS A 6 -50.40 9.86 -14.15
N LYS A 7 -50.45 9.81 -15.49
CA LYS A 7 -49.36 9.27 -16.31
C LYS A 7 -48.08 10.09 -16.19
N ILE A 8 -48.18 11.43 -16.26
CA ILE A 8 -47.03 12.33 -16.12
C ILE A 8 -46.38 12.23 -14.73
N LEU A 9 -47.16 12.08 -13.65
CA LEU A 9 -46.63 11.89 -12.30
C LEU A 9 -45.91 10.55 -12.12
N VAL A 10 -46.46 9.47 -12.68
CA VAL A 10 -45.83 8.14 -12.64
C VAL A 10 -44.54 8.11 -13.46
N ASP A 11 -44.51 8.75 -14.62
CA ASP A 11 -43.32 8.82 -15.45
C ASP A 11 -42.20 9.62 -14.74
N ARG A 12 -42.52 10.76 -14.09
CA ARG A 12 -41.55 11.50 -13.26
C ARG A 12 -41.02 10.70 -12.07
N GLN A 13 -41.89 9.98 -11.35
CA GLN A 13 -41.44 9.14 -10.23
C GLN A 13 -40.47 8.03 -10.68
N LYS A 14 -40.67 7.45 -11.87
CA LYS A 14 -39.74 6.44 -12.41
C LYS A 14 -38.37 7.02 -12.74
N ASP A 15 -38.36 8.22 -13.32
CA ASP A 15 -37.12 8.94 -13.62
C ASP A 15 -36.36 9.25 -12.32
N ASP A 16 -37.06 9.70 -11.27
CA ASP A 16 -36.46 9.96 -9.96
C ASP A 16 -35.84 8.70 -9.32
N TYR A 17 -36.48 7.53 -9.43
CA TYR A 17 -35.92 6.28 -8.91
C TYR A 17 -34.69 5.81 -9.69
N LEU A 18 -34.70 6.00 -11.01
CA LEU A 18 -33.58 5.63 -11.87
C LEU A 18 -32.37 6.53 -11.65
N ASP A 19 -32.57 7.84 -11.55
CA ASP A 19 -31.50 8.79 -11.26
C ASP A 19 -30.87 8.54 -9.88
N ASN A 20 -31.70 8.26 -8.86
CA ASN A 20 -31.23 7.87 -7.53
C ASN A 20 -30.43 6.56 -7.57
N ALA A 21 -30.91 5.55 -8.31
CA ALA A 21 -30.21 4.28 -8.45
C ALA A 21 -28.85 4.46 -9.14
N ILE A 22 -28.78 5.24 -10.22
CA ILE A 22 -27.52 5.52 -10.93
C ILE A 22 -26.56 6.28 -10.03
N SER A 23 -27.04 7.30 -9.32
CA SER A 23 -26.23 8.06 -8.37
C SER A 23 -25.63 7.17 -7.28
N ASN A 24 -26.44 6.27 -6.70
CA ASN A 24 -25.97 5.29 -5.72
C ASN A 24 -24.91 4.34 -6.29
N ILE A 25 -25.11 3.84 -7.53
CA ILE A 25 -24.14 2.97 -8.21
C ILE A 25 -22.82 3.72 -8.38
N VAL A 26 -22.84 4.92 -8.95
CA VAL A 26 -21.64 5.72 -9.22
C VAL A 26 -20.93 6.09 -7.93
N GLY A 27 -21.67 6.51 -6.90
CA GLY A 27 -21.13 6.82 -5.58
C GLY A 27 -20.47 5.61 -4.92
N ALA A 28 -21.11 4.44 -4.98
CA ALA A 28 -20.56 3.20 -4.44
C ALA A 28 -19.29 2.75 -5.18
N VAL A 29 -19.27 2.84 -6.51
CA VAL A 29 -18.07 2.56 -7.32
C VAL A 29 -16.93 3.49 -6.93
N ALA A 30 -17.20 4.80 -6.85
CA ALA A 30 -16.20 5.79 -6.46
C ALA A 30 -15.66 5.52 -5.04
N ALA A 31 -16.53 5.16 -4.09
CA ALA A 31 -16.12 4.82 -2.74
C ALA A 31 -15.19 3.60 -2.69
N VAL A 32 -15.46 2.55 -3.48
CA VAL A 32 -14.57 1.38 -3.56
C VAL A 32 -13.21 1.77 -4.14
N VAL A 33 -13.18 2.56 -5.22
CA VAL A 33 -11.93 3.03 -5.83
C VAL A 33 -11.11 3.86 -4.85
N VAL A 34 -11.73 4.81 -4.15
CA VAL A 34 -11.06 5.64 -3.14
C VAL A 34 -10.57 4.78 -1.97
N SER A 35 -11.38 3.82 -1.51
CA SER A 35 -11.00 2.90 -0.44
C SER A 35 -9.77 2.07 -0.82
N GLU A 36 -9.68 1.60 -2.06
CA GLU A 36 -8.54 0.85 -2.56
C GLU A 36 -7.27 1.71 -2.63
N VAL A 37 -7.40 2.96 -3.10
CA VAL A 37 -6.28 3.91 -3.13
C VAL A 37 -5.79 4.21 -1.72
N ILE A 38 -6.70 4.43 -0.76
CA ILE A 38 -6.35 4.64 0.64
C ILE A 38 -5.67 3.39 1.20
N ALA A 39 -6.22 2.20 0.98
CA ALA A 39 -5.63 0.94 1.41
C ALA A 39 -4.20 0.80 0.87
N TYR A 40 -4.00 1.04 -0.43
CA TYR A 40 -2.69 1.02 -1.07
C TYR A 40 -1.70 2.02 -0.44
N VAL A 41 -2.12 3.25 -0.18
CA VAL A 41 -1.26 4.26 0.46
C VAL A 41 -0.90 3.85 1.89
N VAL A 42 -1.88 3.39 2.65
CA VAL A 42 -1.69 2.93 4.04
C VAL A 42 -0.76 1.72 4.07
N ASP A 43 -0.98 0.73 3.21
CA ASP A 43 -0.15 -0.47 3.10
C ASP A 43 1.28 -0.12 2.71
N ASN A 44 1.52 0.83 1.80
CA ASN A 44 2.87 1.27 1.48
C ASN A 44 3.58 1.93 2.68
N ILE A 45 2.87 2.80 3.41
CA ILE A 45 3.42 3.45 4.62
C ILE A 45 3.72 2.39 5.69
N LEU A 46 2.77 1.49 5.94
CA LEU A 46 2.90 0.43 6.93
C LEU A 46 3.96 -0.59 6.53
N TYR A 47 4.09 -0.92 5.25
CA TYR A 47 5.13 -1.82 4.76
C TYR A 47 6.52 -1.31 5.13
N HIS A 48 6.82 -0.03 4.86
CA HIS A 48 8.12 0.56 5.21
C HIS A 48 8.33 0.64 6.73
N TYR A 49 7.28 0.97 7.48
CA TYR A 49 7.33 1.02 8.94
C TYR A 49 7.59 -0.37 9.55
N ASN A 50 6.79 -1.36 9.17
CA ASN A 50 6.85 -2.73 9.70
C ASN A 50 8.06 -3.49 9.20
N ALA A 51 8.49 -3.32 7.94
CA ALA A 51 9.72 -3.94 7.44
C ALA A 51 10.94 -3.52 8.27
N ARG A 52 10.94 -2.27 8.76
CA ARG A 52 12.02 -1.73 9.58
C ARG A 52 11.98 -2.21 11.03
N ILE A 53 10.80 -2.35 11.63
CA ILE A 53 10.62 -2.90 12.99
C ILE A 53 10.93 -4.40 13.01
N LEU A 54 10.45 -5.14 12.01
CA LEU A 54 10.69 -6.58 11.86
C LEU A 54 12.07 -6.90 11.24
N GLN A 55 12.90 -5.88 11.03
CA GLN A 55 14.26 -5.98 10.52
C GLN A 55 14.42 -6.80 9.21
N ARG A 56 13.39 -6.83 8.37
CA ARG A 56 13.34 -7.70 7.17
C ARG A 56 14.36 -7.30 6.09
N GLN A 57 14.75 -6.02 6.03
CA GLN A 57 15.89 -5.53 5.25
C GLN A 57 16.11 -4.05 5.60
N LYS A 58 17.37 -3.63 5.70
CA LYS A 58 17.70 -2.20 5.74
C LYS A 58 17.52 -1.69 4.31
N SER A 59 16.34 -1.18 3.97
CA SER A 59 16.14 -0.56 2.66
C SER A 59 17.01 0.70 2.62
N ASP A 60 18.02 0.77 1.74
CA ASP A 60 18.90 1.95 1.58
C ASP A 60 18.17 3.17 0.96
N SER A 61 16.86 3.08 0.75
CA SER A 61 16.05 4.18 0.24
C SER A 61 15.81 5.25 1.31
N LYS A 62 16.25 6.48 1.03
CA LYS A 62 15.94 7.70 1.81
C LYS A 62 14.43 7.91 2.02
N MET A 63 13.61 7.40 1.10
CA MET A 63 12.15 7.53 1.17
C MET A 63 11.56 6.67 2.30
N SER A 64 12.07 5.45 2.47
CA SER A 64 11.69 4.55 3.57
C SER A 64 12.07 5.15 4.93
N ASP A 65 13.24 5.80 5.01
CA ASP A 65 13.65 6.55 6.19
C ASP A 65 12.69 7.69 6.54
N PHE A 66 12.27 8.45 5.54
CA PHE A 66 11.29 9.51 5.72
C PHE A 66 9.95 8.97 6.23
N PHE A 67 9.37 7.96 5.58
CA PHE A 67 8.10 7.36 6.02
C PHE A 67 8.17 6.82 7.43
N TYR A 68 9.26 6.13 7.79
CA TYR A 68 9.48 5.67 9.16
C TYR A 68 9.54 6.82 10.17
N GLN A 69 10.29 7.89 9.87
CA GLN A 69 10.39 9.05 10.75
C GLN A 69 9.04 9.74 10.96
N VAL A 70 8.26 9.91 9.89
CA VAL A 70 6.93 10.49 9.94
C VAL A 70 6.00 9.64 10.82
N THR A 71 5.93 8.32 10.58
CA THR A 71 5.08 7.41 11.37
C THR A 71 5.53 7.37 12.84
N ALA A 72 6.83 7.27 13.11
CA ALA A 72 7.36 7.28 14.47
C ALA A 72 7.09 8.63 15.19
N PHE A 73 7.12 9.75 14.46
CA PHE A 73 6.74 11.06 14.99
C PHE A 73 5.25 11.08 15.35
N PHE A 74 4.37 10.59 14.47
CA PHE A 74 2.93 10.49 14.77
C PHE A 74 2.65 9.61 15.99
N VAL A 75 3.30 8.47 16.14
CA VAL A 75 3.14 7.60 17.33
C VAL A 75 3.56 8.35 18.61
N ARG A 76 4.69 9.06 18.59
CA ARG A 76 5.13 9.88 19.74
C ARG A 76 4.16 11.02 20.05
N LEU A 77 3.65 11.68 19.02
CA LEU A 77 2.70 12.77 19.14
C LEU A 77 1.37 12.28 19.72
N ASN A 78 0.84 11.15 19.22
CA ASN A 78 -0.37 10.52 19.75
C ASN A 78 -0.19 10.07 21.21
N HIS A 79 0.99 9.56 21.57
CA HIS A 79 1.31 9.23 22.95
C HIS A 79 1.36 10.49 23.84
N PHE A 80 1.95 11.58 23.35
CA PHE A 80 1.99 12.88 24.04
C PHE A 80 0.58 13.40 24.33
N PHE A 81 -0.35 13.28 23.38
CA PHE A 81 -1.76 13.64 23.57
C PHE A 81 -2.58 12.59 24.35
N ARG A 82 -1.98 11.46 24.74
CA ARG A 82 -2.65 10.31 25.39
C ARG A 82 -3.81 9.74 24.56
N MET A 83 -3.81 9.97 23.25
CA MET A 83 -4.82 9.45 22.31
C MET A 83 -4.39 8.13 21.66
N GLY A 84 -3.09 7.79 21.72
CA GLY A 84 -2.54 6.57 21.15
C GLY A 84 -2.55 5.37 22.10
N LYS A 85 -2.47 4.16 21.52
CA LYS A 85 -2.25 2.93 22.30
C LYS A 85 -0.84 2.96 22.90
N LYS A 86 -0.71 2.55 24.16
CA LYS A 86 0.60 2.44 24.82
C LYS A 86 1.51 1.44 24.12
N ALA A 87 0.93 0.34 23.63
CA ALA A 87 1.65 -0.72 22.91
C ALA A 87 2.47 -0.19 21.72
N ASP A 88 1.92 0.74 20.92
CA ASP A 88 2.58 1.29 19.74
C ASP A 88 3.89 2.03 20.09
N TYR A 89 3.90 2.71 21.24
CA TYR A 89 5.10 3.37 21.74
C TYR A 89 6.11 2.36 22.29
N ASP A 90 5.64 1.32 22.96
CA ASP A 90 6.50 0.26 23.50
C ASP A 90 7.17 -0.55 22.36
N VAL A 91 6.49 -0.75 21.23
CA VAL A 91 7.06 -1.35 20.01
C VAL A 91 8.23 -0.51 19.46
N LEU A 92 8.14 0.82 19.48
CA LEU A 92 9.25 1.70 19.07
C LEU A 92 10.47 1.57 20.00
N GLN A 93 10.25 1.30 21.29
CA GLN A 93 11.35 1.02 22.22
C GLN A 93 11.93 -0.38 22.00
N LEU A 94 11.07 -1.35 21.66
CA LEU A 94 11.48 -2.71 21.34
C LEU A 94 12.40 -2.76 20.11
N ASP A 95 12.13 -1.99 19.05
CA ASP A 95 13.04 -1.88 17.89
C ASP A 95 14.45 -1.44 18.32
N LYS A 96 14.56 -0.43 19.21
CA LYS A 96 15.86 0.03 19.71
C LYS A 96 16.59 -1.05 20.49
N LYS A 97 15.88 -1.76 21.38
CA LYS A 97 16.44 -2.88 22.12
C LYS A 97 16.90 -3.98 21.18
N LEU A 98 16.04 -4.45 20.27
CA LEU A 98 16.36 -5.49 19.30
C LEU A 98 17.58 -5.14 18.44
N ARG A 99 17.74 -3.88 18.03
CA ARG A 99 18.93 -3.43 17.29
C ARG A 99 20.19 -3.45 18.14
N GLN A 100 20.10 -3.04 19.40
CA GLN A 100 21.22 -3.10 20.32
C GLN A 100 21.62 -4.56 20.58
N GLN A 101 20.66 -5.44 20.90
CA GLN A 101 20.92 -6.87 21.11
C GLN A 101 21.51 -7.52 19.86
N ARG A 102 21.06 -7.12 18.67
CA ARG A 102 21.61 -7.58 17.39
C ARG A 102 23.04 -7.08 17.16
N ALA A 103 23.33 -5.82 17.45
CA ALA A 103 24.69 -5.28 17.34
C ALA A 103 25.66 -6.02 18.27
N GLU A 104 25.22 -6.32 19.50
CA GLU A 104 25.97 -7.13 20.47
C GLU A 104 26.21 -8.57 19.98
N LEU A 105 25.29 -9.17 19.21
CA LEU A 105 25.45 -10.50 18.61
C LEU A 105 26.49 -10.57 17.48
N TYR A 106 26.69 -9.48 16.73
CA TYR A 106 27.70 -9.42 15.67
C TYR A 106 29.08 -9.01 16.19
N ASP A 107 29.17 -8.54 17.44
CA ASP A 107 30.44 -8.20 18.06
C ASP A 107 31.10 -9.46 18.63
N SER A 108 32.22 -9.87 18.03
CA SER A 108 33.00 -11.04 18.46
C SER A 108 33.52 -10.97 19.90
N TYR A 109 33.50 -9.78 20.53
CA TYR A 109 33.92 -9.58 21.92
C TYR A 109 32.78 -9.68 22.95
N HIS A 110 31.53 -9.76 22.50
CA HIS A 110 30.38 -9.92 23.38
C HIS A 110 29.95 -11.38 23.48
N SER A 111 29.66 -11.86 24.69
CA SER A 111 29.31 -13.27 24.96
C SER A 111 27.86 -13.64 24.64
N ARG A 112 27.12 -12.79 23.91
CA ARG A 112 25.69 -13.01 23.68
C ARG A 112 25.47 -13.99 22.53
N GLU A 113 24.83 -15.12 22.84
CA GLU A 113 24.55 -16.18 21.87
C GLU A 113 23.15 -16.11 21.24
N SER A 114 22.20 -15.41 21.89
CA SER A 114 20.81 -15.31 21.40
C SER A 114 20.09 -14.02 21.83
N ILE A 115 19.03 -13.69 21.11
CA ILE A 115 18.09 -12.61 21.42
C ILE A 115 17.09 -13.16 22.45
N ASN A 116 17.17 -12.69 23.70
CA ASN A 116 16.20 -13.02 24.74
C ASN A 116 15.17 -11.91 24.85
N LEU A 117 13.91 -12.26 24.61
CA LEU A 117 12.75 -11.38 24.75
C LEU A 117 11.95 -11.77 25.99
N ASP A 118 11.49 -10.77 26.73
CA ASP A 118 10.50 -11.00 27.79
C ASP A 118 9.14 -11.40 27.20
N ALA A 119 8.29 -12.07 27.97
CA ALA A 119 6.96 -12.49 27.52
C ALA A 119 6.10 -11.31 27.03
N ASN A 120 6.27 -10.11 27.61
CA ASN A 120 5.58 -8.91 27.14
C ASN A 120 6.14 -8.41 25.80
N GLU A 121 7.46 -8.49 25.61
CA GLU A 121 8.13 -8.06 24.38
C GLU A 121 7.81 -9.01 23.22
N GLU A 122 7.74 -10.31 23.50
CA GLU A 122 7.29 -11.31 22.54
C GLU A 122 5.85 -11.06 22.09
N ARG A 123 4.95 -10.74 23.02
CA ARG A 123 3.57 -10.35 22.69
C ARG A 123 3.51 -9.10 21.82
N LEU A 124 4.33 -8.09 22.11
CA LEU A 124 4.42 -6.87 21.28
C LEU A 124 4.96 -7.18 19.88
N LEU A 125 5.94 -8.08 19.76
CA LEU A 125 6.46 -8.53 18.48
C LEU A 125 5.38 -9.25 17.66
N PHE A 126 4.61 -10.14 18.29
CA PHE A 126 3.47 -10.79 17.65
C PHE A 126 2.42 -9.78 17.18
N ASP A 127 2.09 -8.78 18.00
CA ASP A 127 1.14 -7.73 17.63
C ASP A 127 1.65 -6.90 16.44
N ALA A 128 2.96 -6.62 16.39
CA ALA A 128 3.60 -5.96 15.24
C ALA A 128 3.58 -6.83 13.97
N ILE A 129 3.73 -8.16 14.09
CA ILE A 129 3.59 -9.10 12.98
C ILE A 129 2.16 -9.10 12.44
N ILE A 130 1.16 -9.19 13.33
CA ILE A 130 -0.25 -9.15 12.95
C ILE A 130 -0.58 -7.79 12.29
N SER A 131 -0.05 -6.70 12.84
CA SER A 131 -0.22 -5.34 12.29
C SER A 131 0.50 -5.13 10.96
N ALA A 132 1.36 -6.06 10.53
CA ALA A 132 2.00 -6.03 9.22
C ALA A 132 1.18 -6.72 8.12
N GLU A 133 0.04 -7.32 8.47
CA GLU A 133 -0.92 -7.80 7.49
C GLU A 133 -1.50 -6.61 6.69
N PRO A 134 -1.64 -6.72 5.36
CA PRO A 134 -2.20 -5.64 4.54
C PRO A 134 -3.64 -5.33 4.96
N VAL A 135 -3.97 -4.04 4.92
CA VAL A 135 -5.29 -3.56 5.31
C VAL A 135 -6.33 -4.02 4.30
N SER A 136 -7.32 -4.75 4.78
CA SER A 136 -8.44 -5.17 3.93
C SER A 136 -9.25 -3.96 3.47
N THR A 137 -9.46 -3.80 2.17
CA THR A 137 -10.35 -2.76 1.61
C THR A 137 -11.76 -2.82 2.23
N TRP A 138 -12.23 -4.02 2.57
CA TRP A 138 -13.51 -4.22 3.23
C TRP A 138 -13.57 -3.59 4.63
N SER A 139 -12.47 -3.58 5.39
CA SER A 139 -12.48 -2.97 6.73
C SER A 139 -12.62 -1.45 6.69
N ILE A 140 -12.12 -0.81 5.61
CA ILE A 140 -12.29 0.62 5.37
C ILE A 140 -13.72 0.92 4.89
N LEU A 141 -14.26 0.06 4.03
CA LEU A 141 -15.57 0.27 3.41
C LEU A 141 -16.75 -0.04 4.36
N MET A 142 -16.59 -1.04 5.24
CA MET A 142 -17.67 -1.55 6.09
C MET A 142 -18.38 -0.48 6.94
N PRO A 143 -17.69 0.43 7.66
CA PRO A 143 -18.36 1.50 8.39
C PRO A 143 -19.18 2.43 7.49
N ALA A 144 -18.70 2.72 6.28
CA ALA A 144 -19.42 3.55 5.31
C ALA A 144 -20.67 2.82 4.77
N VAL A 145 -20.57 1.51 4.51
CA VAL A 145 -21.71 0.68 4.07
C VAL A 145 -22.83 0.68 5.11
N TYR A 146 -22.51 0.63 6.41
CA TYR A 146 -23.52 0.72 7.46
C TYR A 146 -24.19 2.09 7.56
N GLN A 147 -23.52 3.15 7.12
CA GLN A 147 -24.06 4.51 7.14
C GLN A 147 -24.90 4.85 5.89
N LEU A 148 -24.84 4.02 4.84
CA LEU A 148 -25.49 4.28 3.57
C LEU A 148 -27.01 4.12 3.60
N VAL A 149 -27.56 3.38 4.56
CA VAL A 149 -29.02 3.35 4.77
C VAL A 149 -29.39 4.39 5.83
N PRO A 150 -30.13 5.46 5.48
CA PRO A 150 -30.53 6.45 6.45
C PRO A 150 -31.41 5.77 7.51
N GLY A 151 -31.03 5.90 8.78
CA GLY A 151 -31.78 5.30 9.89
C GLY A 151 -33.24 5.74 9.92
N SER A 152 -33.56 6.92 9.38
CA SER A 152 -34.93 7.42 9.22
C SER A 152 -35.80 6.58 8.28
N ILE A 153 -35.23 5.99 7.21
CA ILE A 153 -35.98 5.14 6.28
C ILE A 153 -36.28 3.78 6.94
N ILE A 154 -35.30 3.23 7.66
CA ILE A 154 -35.48 2.01 8.47
C ILE A 154 -36.55 2.25 9.55
N ALA A 155 -36.49 3.38 10.25
CA ALA A 155 -37.47 3.74 11.26
C ALA A 155 -38.89 3.85 10.68
N ASN A 156 -39.04 4.47 9.50
CA ASN A 156 -40.33 4.52 8.79
C ASN A 156 -40.83 3.14 8.36
N LEU A 157 -39.94 2.24 7.93
CA LEU A 157 -40.31 0.86 7.59
C LEU A 157 -40.83 0.11 8.82
N TRP A 158 -40.14 0.21 9.96
CA TRP A 158 -40.60 -0.38 11.22
C TRP A 158 -41.92 0.23 11.69
N PHE A 159 -42.06 1.56 11.62
CA PHE A 159 -43.29 2.24 12.00
C PHE A 159 -44.48 1.79 11.15
N ASN A 160 -44.31 1.72 9.83
CA ASN A 160 -45.34 1.27 8.90
C ASN A 160 -45.65 -0.23 9.03
N SER A 161 -44.69 -1.04 9.50
CA SER A 161 -44.93 -2.46 9.81
C SER A 161 -45.79 -2.66 11.06
N ILE A 162 -45.70 -1.76 12.04
CA ILE A 162 -46.48 -1.82 13.29
C ILE A 162 -47.83 -1.12 13.11
N TYR A 163 -47.83 0.02 12.44
CA TYR A 163 -49.00 0.85 12.18
C TYR A 163 -49.23 0.96 10.67
N PRO A 164 -49.87 -0.03 10.04
CA PRO A 164 -50.09 -0.01 8.60
C PRO A 164 -50.95 1.19 8.20
N PRO A 165 -50.55 1.95 7.17
CA PRO A 165 -51.27 3.13 6.74
C PRO A 165 -52.65 2.77 6.20
N LYS A 166 -53.65 3.61 6.53
CA LYS A 166 -55.07 3.36 6.21
C LYS A 166 -55.42 3.59 4.72
N GLU A 167 -54.56 4.26 3.98
CA GLU A 167 -54.72 4.51 2.53
C GLU A 167 -53.42 4.20 1.79
N SER A 168 -53.53 3.69 0.56
CA SER A 168 -52.41 3.45 -0.36
C SER A 168 -51.86 4.77 -0.91
N SER A 169 -51.35 5.64 -0.03
CA SER A 169 -50.68 6.86 -0.46
C SER A 169 -49.33 6.51 -1.09
N PRO A 170 -48.93 7.19 -2.18
CA PRO A 170 -47.65 6.96 -2.85
C PRO A 170 -46.43 7.32 -1.98
N GLU A 171 -46.63 7.97 -0.83
CA GLU A 171 -45.60 8.24 0.18
C GLU A 171 -45.20 6.99 0.97
N ASN A 172 -45.97 5.90 0.91
CA ASN A 172 -45.72 4.66 1.65
C ASN A 172 -44.88 3.62 0.90
N ASP A 173 -44.36 3.94 -0.29
CA ASP A 173 -43.51 3.02 -1.05
C ASP A 173 -42.06 2.96 -0.53
N VAL A 174 -41.92 3.09 0.80
CA VAL A 174 -40.66 3.03 1.56
C VAL A 174 -39.91 1.74 1.26
N PHE A 175 -40.65 0.63 1.07
CA PHE A 175 -40.07 -0.65 0.71
C PHE A 175 -39.42 -0.61 -0.68
N SER A 176 -40.08 -0.02 -1.67
CA SER A 176 -39.53 0.14 -3.03
C SER A 176 -38.32 1.07 -3.03
N ILE A 177 -38.36 2.18 -2.28
CA ILE A 177 -37.21 3.07 -2.09
C ILE A 177 -36.02 2.32 -1.49
N LEU A 178 -36.25 1.55 -0.42
CA LEU A 178 -35.20 0.82 0.29
C LEU A 178 -34.62 -0.31 -0.58
N MET A 179 -35.47 -0.97 -1.38
CA MET A 179 -35.05 -1.97 -2.35
C MET A 179 -34.18 -1.35 -3.44
N VAL A 180 -34.60 -0.21 -4.02
CA VAL A 180 -33.81 0.49 -5.05
C VAL A 180 -32.46 0.93 -4.48
N ILE A 181 -32.42 1.52 -3.29
CA ILE A 181 -31.16 1.94 -2.64
C ILE A 181 -30.26 0.73 -2.36
N SER A 182 -30.78 -0.33 -1.75
CA SER A 182 -29.98 -1.51 -1.39
C SER A 182 -29.43 -2.23 -2.63
N THR A 183 -30.26 -2.44 -3.65
CA THR A 183 -29.85 -3.13 -4.88
C THR A 183 -28.88 -2.30 -5.71
N SER A 184 -29.13 -1.00 -5.87
CA SER A 184 -28.22 -0.09 -6.59
C SER A 184 -26.86 0.02 -5.89
N LEU A 185 -26.85 0.12 -4.56
CA LEU A 185 -25.61 0.17 -3.79
C LEU A 185 -24.83 -1.14 -3.89
N ALA A 186 -25.49 -2.28 -3.68
CA ALA A 186 -24.85 -3.59 -3.79
C ALA A 186 -24.27 -3.81 -5.20
N LEU A 187 -24.99 -3.42 -6.24
CA LEU A 187 -24.51 -3.49 -7.62
C LEU A 187 -23.30 -2.57 -7.83
N GLY A 188 -23.35 -1.33 -7.34
CA GLY A 188 -22.24 -0.39 -7.42
C GLY A 188 -20.98 -0.90 -6.70
N LEU A 189 -21.13 -1.52 -5.52
CA LEU A 189 -20.00 -2.14 -4.83
C LEU A 189 -19.42 -3.30 -5.63
N LEU A 190 -20.25 -4.22 -6.13
CA LEU A 190 -19.79 -5.34 -6.96
C LEU A 190 -19.05 -4.85 -8.21
N VAL A 191 -19.61 -3.87 -8.91
CA VAL A 191 -18.98 -3.26 -10.09
C VAL A 191 -17.66 -2.59 -9.71
N GLY A 192 -17.64 -1.81 -8.62
CA GLY A 192 -16.44 -1.15 -8.11
C GLY A 192 -15.32 -2.13 -7.78
N PHE A 193 -15.61 -3.22 -7.07
CA PHE A 193 -14.62 -4.26 -6.75
C PHE A 193 -14.08 -4.96 -8.00
N ASN A 194 -14.92 -5.20 -9.00
CA ASN A 194 -14.46 -5.75 -10.27
C ASN A 194 -13.55 -4.75 -11.00
N ILE A 195 -13.94 -3.46 -11.06
CA ILE A 195 -13.13 -2.41 -11.69
C ILE A 195 -11.76 -2.30 -11.03
N THR A 196 -11.69 -2.22 -9.70
CA THR A 196 -10.40 -2.11 -9.00
C THR A 196 -9.54 -3.36 -9.17
N ARG A 197 -10.15 -4.56 -9.14
CA ARG A 197 -9.42 -5.81 -9.34
C ARG A 197 -8.86 -5.96 -10.76
N PHE A 198 -9.69 -5.72 -11.78
CA PHE A 198 -9.24 -5.77 -13.17
C PHE A 198 -8.27 -4.62 -13.49
N GLY A 199 -8.56 -3.42 -12.97
CA GLY A 199 -7.70 -2.25 -13.09
C GLY A 199 -6.33 -2.46 -12.45
N GLY A 200 -6.27 -3.04 -11.26
CA GLY A 200 -5.02 -3.36 -10.57
C GLY A 200 -4.19 -4.40 -11.34
N VAL A 201 -4.82 -5.46 -11.87
CA VAL A 201 -4.12 -6.44 -12.71
C VAL A 201 -3.61 -5.79 -14.01
N LEU A 202 -4.40 -4.91 -14.62
CA LEU A 202 -4.02 -4.22 -15.84
C LEU A 202 -2.87 -3.23 -15.57
N LEU A 203 -2.97 -2.44 -14.51
CA LEU A 203 -1.93 -1.50 -14.10
C LEU A 203 -0.64 -2.24 -13.73
N ASN A 204 -0.71 -3.31 -12.94
CA ASN A 204 0.47 -4.12 -12.64
C ASN A 204 1.09 -4.69 -13.91
N ARG A 205 0.30 -5.20 -14.86
CA ARG A 205 0.84 -5.67 -16.16
C ARG A 205 1.48 -4.56 -16.99
N LEU A 206 0.93 -3.34 -16.95
CA LEU A 206 1.48 -2.18 -17.66
C LEU A 206 2.75 -1.64 -17.00
N PHE A 207 2.79 -1.59 -15.67
CA PHE A 207 3.94 -1.10 -14.90
C PHE A 207 5.06 -2.13 -14.79
N SER A 208 4.76 -3.43 -14.64
CA SER A 208 5.79 -4.48 -14.63
C SER A 208 6.58 -4.53 -15.94
N ARG A 209 5.92 -4.28 -17.08
CA ARG A 209 6.64 -4.10 -18.36
C ARG A 209 7.60 -2.91 -18.33
N GLY A 210 7.21 -1.81 -17.71
CA GLY A 210 8.07 -0.62 -17.58
C GLY A 210 9.22 -0.77 -16.58
N ILE A 211 9.11 -1.68 -15.61
CA ILE A 211 10.18 -1.98 -14.64
C ILE A 211 11.19 -2.97 -15.24
N GLU A 212 10.74 -4.02 -15.94
CA GLU A 212 11.65 -4.93 -16.66
C GLU A 212 12.53 -4.19 -17.70
N ASP A 213 11.97 -3.18 -18.37
CA ASP A 213 12.72 -2.37 -19.34
C ASP A 213 13.71 -1.42 -18.66
N LYS A 214 13.43 -0.95 -17.44
CA LYS A 214 14.37 -0.13 -16.66
C LYS A 214 15.48 -0.94 -16.01
N GLU A 215 15.15 -2.10 -15.45
CA GLU A 215 16.11 -2.98 -14.77
C GLU A 215 17.16 -3.49 -15.77
N LYS A 216 16.74 -3.88 -16.98
CA LYS A 216 17.67 -4.20 -18.08
C LYS A 216 18.54 -3.03 -18.50
N MET A 217 18.01 -1.80 -18.49
CA MET A 217 18.78 -0.62 -18.89
C MET A 217 19.82 -0.23 -17.83
N ASP A 218 19.48 -0.34 -16.55
CA ASP A 218 20.41 -0.06 -15.44
C ASP A 218 21.50 -1.14 -15.32
N GLU A 219 21.17 -2.41 -15.58
CA GLU A 219 22.14 -3.53 -15.61
C GLU A 219 23.14 -3.38 -16.77
N ASP A 220 22.70 -2.94 -17.94
CA ASP A 220 23.58 -2.69 -19.11
C ASP A 220 24.49 -1.46 -18.90
N ILE A 221 24.02 -0.47 -18.14
CA ILE A 221 24.81 0.71 -17.73
C ILE A 221 25.86 0.33 -16.69
N ASP A 222 25.52 -0.51 -15.71
CA ASP A 222 26.46 -0.97 -14.68
C ASP A 222 27.54 -1.86 -15.31
N TYR A 223 27.16 -2.82 -16.16
CA TYR A 223 28.11 -3.68 -16.87
C TYR A 223 29.09 -2.86 -17.72
N ARG A 224 28.61 -1.83 -18.45
CA ARG A 224 29.50 -0.91 -19.18
C ARG A 224 30.45 -0.14 -18.28
N LYS A 225 30.02 0.31 -17.11
CA LYS A 225 30.88 1.01 -16.15
C LYS A 225 31.94 0.08 -15.57
N THR A 226 31.57 -1.15 -15.23
CA THR A 226 32.52 -2.14 -14.71
C THR A 226 33.55 -2.51 -15.78
N VAL A 227 33.12 -2.76 -17.02
CA VAL A 227 34.04 -3.07 -18.13
C VAL A 227 34.98 -1.91 -18.45
N MET A 228 34.49 -0.65 -18.42
CA MET A 228 35.35 0.52 -18.60
C MET A 228 36.34 0.72 -17.44
N ALA A 229 35.95 0.44 -16.20
CA ALA A 229 36.83 0.53 -15.04
C ALA A 229 37.94 -0.55 -15.04
N PHE A 230 37.66 -1.75 -15.57
CA PHE A 230 38.68 -2.77 -15.77
C PHE A 230 39.62 -2.45 -16.95
N ALA A 231 39.09 -1.89 -18.04
CA ALA A 231 39.90 -1.48 -19.19
C ALA A 231 40.86 -0.32 -18.87
N GLU A 232 40.53 0.54 -17.89
CA GLU A 232 41.39 1.64 -17.46
C GLU A 232 42.49 1.21 -16.47
N HIS A 233 42.39 0.00 -15.89
CA HIS A 233 43.37 -0.52 -14.93
C HIS A 233 44.53 -1.31 -15.59
N ASP A 234 44.37 -1.79 -16.83
CA ASP A 234 45.43 -2.52 -17.56
C ASP A 234 46.42 -1.61 -18.30
N ASP A 235 46.22 -0.28 -18.26
CA ASP A 235 47.18 0.70 -18.77
C ASP A 235 48.07 1.23 -17.64
N ASP A 236 48.78 0.36 -16.90
CA ASP A 236 49.88 0.83 -16.03
C ASP A 236 51.06 1.26 -16.93
N PRO A 237 51.43 2.57 -16.97
CA PRO A 237 52.53 3.06 -17.80
C PRO A 237 53.90 2.46 -17.43
N ARG A 238 54.01 1.71 -16.33
CA ARG A 238 55.24 1.02 -15.92
C ARG A 238 55.52 -0.23 -16.75
N GLU A 239 54.50 -1.04 -17.08
CA GLU A 239 54.69 -2.26 -17.89
C GLU A 239 55.13 -1.93 -19.31
N ARG A 240 54.53 -0.91 -19.96
CA ARG A 240 55.00 -0.41 -21.27
C ARG A 240 56.45 0.07 -21.24
N ARG A 241 56.93 0.60 -20.11
CA ARG A 241 58.31 1.06 -19.96
C ARG A 241 59.28 -0.12 -19.88
N GLU A 242 58.92 -1.17 -19.14
CA GLU A 242 59.72 -2.39 -19.02
C GLU A 242 59.80 -3.19 -20.31
N GLU A 243 58.70 -3.32 -21.06
CA GLU A 243 58.72 -3.96 -22.38
C GLU A 243 59.58 -3.18 -23.38
N SER A 244 59.52 -1.84 -23.36
CA SER A 244 60.37 -1.01 -24.22
C SER A 244 61.86 -1.14 -23.89
N LEU A 245 62.20 -1.36 -22.61
CA LEU A 245 63.57 -1.56 -22.15
C LEU A 245 64.08 -2.97 -22.48
N ARG A 246 63.24 -4.00 -22.35
CA ARG A 246 63.57 -5.36 -22.79
C ARG A 246 63.79 -5.44 -24.29
N ALA A 247 62.92 -4.81 -25.09
CA ALA A 247 63.05 -4.77 -26.55
C ALA A 247 64.37 -4.10 -26.98
N LYS A 248 64.80 -3.03 -26.29
CA LYS A 248 66.10 -2.39 -26.54
C LYS A 248 67.28 -3.28 -26.18
N SER A 249 67.22 -3.99 -25.04
CA SER A 249 68.30 -4.89 -24.63
C SER A 249 68.53 -6.07 -25.59
N PHE A 250 67.46 -6.55 -26.25
CA PHE A 250 67.57 -7.60 -27.28
C PHE A 250 68.21 -7.08 -28.58
N GLN A 251 67.93 -5.83 -28.96
CA GLN A 251 68.53 -5.22 -30.15
C GLN A 251 70.03 -4.99 -29.99
N ASP A 252 70.47 -4.54 -28.81
CA ASP A 252 71.89 -4.30 -28.52
C ASP A 252 72.72 -5.61 -28.46
N GLN A 253 72.12 -6.72 -28.01
CA GLN A 253 72.77 -8.05 -28.03
C GLN A 253 72.95 -8.57 -29.46
N THR A 254 71.99 -8.37 -30.36
CA THR A 254 72.14 -8.79 -31.76
C THR A 254 73.16 -7.97 -32.56
N GLN A 255 73.58 -6.80 -32.06
CA GLN A 255 74.59 -5.96 -32.72
C GLN A 255 76.03 -6.22 -32.26
N THR A 256 76.22 -7.00 -31.18
CA THR A 256 77.56 -7.33 -30.65
C THR A 256 78.10 -8.68 -31.11
N ASP A 257 77.27 -9.48 -31.79
CA ASP A 257 77.63 -10.80 -32.33
C ASP A 257 77.90 -10.80 -33.86
N ASN A 258 78.07 -9.63 -34.48
CA ASN A 258 78.56 -9.44 -35.87
C ASN A 258 79.81 -8.55 -35.89
#